data_AF-A0A2V9YRV0-F1
#
_entry.id   AF-A0A2V9YRV0-F1
#
_cell.length_a   1.000
_cell.length_b   1.000
_cell.length_c   1.000
_cell.angle_alpha   90.00
_cell.angle_beta   90.00
_cell.angle_gamma   90.00
#
_symmetry.space_group_name_H-M   'P 1'
#
loop_
_entity.id
_entity.type
_entity.pdbx_description
1 polymer ?
#
loop_
_entity_poly.entity_id
_entity_poly.type
_entity_poly.pdbx_seq_one_letter_code
_entity_poly.pdbx_strand_id
1 'polypeptide(L)'
;MLGGWELSGLVSAQTGRPITLLSGASSSSGGSRTGLGQDRPNIIDNPYGAGACPANSTLACRDWINPAAFVVNPSGTFGNLGKGSLRYPGYFDWDMGLGKNFKFTERVGLQFRAEFFNVFNRVNFDECAITGGTSLTGASCNNNFVKLSSKGNFGALRTALDPRIGQLGLKLTF
;
A
#
# COMPACT_ATOMS: atom_id res chain seq x y z
N MET A 1 31.32 -26.60 2.46
CA MET A 1 30.27 -26.52 1.40
C MET A 1 29.12 -27.43 1.82
N LEU A 2 27.89 -26.93 1.92
CA LEU A 2 26.74 -27.59 2.61
C LEU A 2 26.11 -28.75 1.80
N GLY A 3 26.92 -29.67 1.27
CA GLY A 3 26.42 -30.89 0.62
C GLY A 3 25.44 -30.68 -0.53
N GLY A 4 25.57 -29.58 -1.29
CA GLY A 4 24.68 -29.25 -2.41
C GLY A 4 23.40 -28.48 -2.03
N TRP A 5 23.23 -28.07 -0.78
CA TRP A 5 22.20 -27.11 -0.38
C TRP A 5 22.61 -25.67 -0.72
N GLU A 6 21.67 -24.91 -1.26
CA GLU A 6 21.80 -23.50 -1.60
C GLU A 6 20.61 -22.76 -0.98
N LEU A 7 20.89 -21.66 -0.28
CA LEU A 7 19.87 -20.81 0.33
C LEU A 7 20.00 -19.40 -0.26
N SER A 8 18.89 -18.84 -0.69
CA SER A 8 18.77 -17.44 -1.11
C SER A 8 17.64 -16.78 -0.35
N GLY A 9 17.78 -15.48 -0.06
CA GLY A 9 16.70 -14.71 0.53
C GLY A 9 16.80 -13.24 0.14
N LEU A 10 15.64 -12.61 0.00
CA LEU A 10 15.51 -11.18 -0.24
C LEU A 10 14.55 -10.59 0.79
N VAL A 11 15.03 -9.60 1.54
CA VAL A 11 14.20 -8.85 2.48
C VAL A 11 14.01 -7.45 1.92
N SER A 12 12.76 -7.05 1.76
CA SER A 12 12.38 -5.71 1.31
C SER A 12 11.57 -5.02 2.41
N ALA A 13 12.07 -3.91 2.93
CA ALA A 13 11.39 -3.15 3.98
C ALA A 13 11.39 -1.66 3.62
N GLN A 14 10.21 -1.05 3.57
CA GLN A 14 10.05 0.35 3.19
C GLN A 14 9.01 1.03 4.06
N THR A 15 9.31 2.24 4.48
CA THR A 15 8.29 3.12 5.08
C THR A 15 7.33 3.58 4.00
N GLY A 16 6.05 3.72 4.33
CA GLY A 16 5.08 4.22 3.35
C GLY A 16 5.42 5.63 2.88
N ARG A 17 5.15 5.85 1.59
CA ARG A 17 5.36 7.12 0.88
C ARG A 17 4.51 8.24 1.50
N PRO A 18 5.03 9.48 1.57
CA PRO A 18 4.25 10.62 2.06
C PRO A 18 3.11 11.02 1.12
N ILE A 19 1.99 11.41 1.71
CA ILE A 19 0.75 11.83 1.06
C ILE A 19 0.40 13.25 1.51
N THR A 20 -0.04 14.06 0.57
CA THR A 20 -0.63 15.37 0.77
C THR A 20 -2.12 15.28 0.51
N LEU A 21 -2.94 15.52 1.53
CA LEU A 21 -4.38 15.66 1.31
C LEU A 21 -4.71 17.04 0.78
N LEU A 22 -5.60 17.06 -0.20
CA LEU A 22 -6.19 18.25 -0.77
C LEU A 22 -7.65 18.30 -0.33
N SER A 23 -8.14 19.46 0.11
CA SER A 23 -9.51 19.63 0.58
C SER A 23 -10.54 19.49 -0.54
N GLY A 24 -10.13 19.67 -1.80
CA GLY A 24 -11.03 19.69 -2.96
C GLY A 24 -11.96 20.91 -2.96
N ALA A 25 -11.66 21.92 -2.14
CA ALA A 25 -12.47 23.12 -2.02
C ALA A 25 -12.64 23.83 -3.37
N SER A 26 -13.88 24.24 -3.65
CA SER A 26 -14.25 25.15 -4.73
C SER A 26 -14.49 26.55 -4.15
N SER A 27 -14.54 27.57 -5.02
CA SER A 27 -14.81 28.97 -4.64
C SER A 27 -16.10 29.15 -3.81
N SER A 28 -17.04 28.21 -3.87
CA SER A 28 -18.31 28.19 -3.14
C SER A 28 -18.32 27.33 -1.87
N SER A 29 -17.30 26.47 -1.64
CA SER A 29 -17.29 25.49 -0.53
C SER A 29 -16.17 25.71 0.49
N GLY A 30 -15.32 26.74 0.30
CA GLY A 30 -14.22 27.07 1.20
C GLY A 30 -12.93 27.35 0.42
N GLY A 31 -11.77 27.19 1.05
CA GLY A 31 -10.49 27.29 0.35
C GLY A 31 -9.84 28.68 0.38
N SER A 32 -8.58 28.78 -0.06
CA SER A 32 -7.79 30.01 -0.01
C SER A 32 -8.19 31.06 -1.04
N ARG A 33 -9.06 30.69 -2.00
CA ARG A 33 -9.46 31.51 -3.17
C ARG A 33 -8.30 31.91 -4.09
N THR A 34 -7.17 31.20 -4.02
CA THR A 34 -6.01 31.41 -4.91
C THR A 34 -6.25 30.95 -6.35
N GLY A 35 -7.32 30.19 -6.61
CA GLY A 35 -7.62 29.63 -7.93
C GLY A 35 -6.77 28.40 -8.30
N LEU A 36 -5.87 27.95 -7.41
CA LEU A 36 -4.94 26.85 -7.68
C LEU A 36 -5.55 25.45 -7.54
N GLY A 37 -6.69 25.31 -6.84
CA GLY A 37 -7.36 24.01 -6.63
C GLY A 37 -6.54 22.98 -5.83
N GLN A 38 -5.49 23.44 -5.13
CA GLN A 38 -4.56 22.61 -4.34
C GLN A 38 -4.58 22.98 -2.85
N ASP A 39 -5.71 23.49 -2.36
CA ASP A 39 -5.89 23.79 -0.94
C ASP A 39 -5.79 22.51 -0.11
N ARG A 40 -5.11 22.61 1.02
CA ARG A 40 -5.03 21.54 2.03
C ARG A 40 -6.17 21.77 3.04
N PRO A 41 -6.76 20.71 3.62
CA PRO A 41 -7.79 20.86 4.64
C PRO A 41 -7.19 21.32 5.98
N ASN A 42 -8.07 21.67 6.91
CA ASN A 42 -7.71 21.74 8.31
C ASN A 42 -7.79 20.35 8.95
N ILE A 43 -6.81 20.01 9.77
CA ILE A 43 -6.83 18.85 10.66
C ILE A 43 -7.35 19.27 12.02
N ILE A 44 -8.35 18.56 12.52
CA ILE A 44 -9.05 18.85 13.79
C ILE A 44 -8.98 17.70 14.80
N ASP A 45 -8.50 16.53 14.37
CA ASP A 45 -8.35 15.34 15.20
C ASP A 45 -7.20 14.46 14.67
N ASN A 46 -6.96 13.30 15.28
CA ASN A 46 -5.97 12.32 14.84
C ASN A 46 -6.26 11.87 13.39
N PRO A 47 -5.31 12.07 12.45
CA PRO A 47 -5.53 11.73 11.05
C PRO A 47 -5.61 10.23 10.78
N TYR A 48 -5.10 9.40 11.70
CA TYR A 48 -5.16 7.95 11.58
C TYR A 48 -6.16 7.37 12.57
N GLY A 49 -7.01 6.47 12.10
CA GLY A 49 -8.03 5.88 12.96
C GLY A 49 -9.19 5.27 12.19
N ALA A 50 -10.20 4.86 12.94
CA ALA A 50 -11.41 4.27 12.42
C ALA A 50 -12.33 5.30 11.76
N GLY A 51 -13.31 4.81 10.98
CA GLY A 51 -14.40 5.62 10.42
C GLY A 51 -14.36 5.76 8.90
N ALA A 52 -13.39 5.12 8.23
CA ALA A 52 -13.34 5.04 6.79
C ALA A 52 -14.10 3.81 6.25
N CYS A 53 -14.07 2.70 6.99
CA CYS A 53 -14.77 1.48 6.61
C CYS A 53 -16.26 1.53 6.98
N PRO A 54 -17.16 1.20 6.04
CA PRO A 54 -18.58 1.07 6.37
C PRO A 54 -18.82 -0.06 7.38
N ALA A 55 -19.65 0.19 8.39
CA ALA A 55 -19.96 -0.79 9.45
C ALA A 55 -20.51 -2.13 8.92
N ASN A 56 -21.20 -2.10 7.77
CA ASN A 56 -21.80 -3.29 7.12
C ASN A 56 -21.06 -3.67 5.82
N SER A 57 -19.76 -3.43 5.71
CA SER A 57 -19.02 -3.80 4.49
C SER A 57 -18.85 -5.31 4.40
N THR A 58 -19.33 -5.91 3.30
CA THR A 58 -19.09 -7.32 2.95
C THR A 58 -17.76 -7.55 2.25
N LEU A 59 -17.09 -6.46 1.84
CA LEU A 59 -15.80 -6.47 1.15
C LEU A 59 -14.67 -6.21 2.14
N ALA A 60 -13.47 -6.71 1.83
CA ALA A 60 -12.27 -6.42 2.59
C ALA A 60 -12.09 -4.90 2.75
N CYS A 61 -11.98 -4.46 3.99
CA CYS A 61 -11.84 -3.07 4.35
C CYS A 61 -11.06 -2.96 5.65
N ARG A 62 -10.02 -2.13 5.65
CA ARG A 62 -9.27 -1.80 6.86
C ARG A 62 -9.18 -0.29 7.01
N ASP A 63 -9.58 0.22 8.17
CA ASP A 63 -9.44 1.62 8.50
C ASP A 63 -7.95 2.04 8.52
N TRP A 64 -7.67 3.23 7.99
CA TRP A 64 -6.33 3.78 7.96
C TRP A 64 -6.31 5.27 8.27
N ILE A 65 -6.98 6.08 7.44
CA ILE A 65 -7.13 7.52 7.65
C ILE A 65 -8.55 7.78 8.15
N ASN A 66 -8.66 8.53 9.25
CA ASN A 66 -9.95 8.96 9.79
C ASN A 66 -10.50 10.13 8.94
N PRO A 67 -11.58 9.94 8.17
CA PRO A 67 -12.15 11.02 7.36
C PRO A 67 -12.66 12.20 8.19
N ALA A 68 -13.13 11.95 9.41
CA ALA A 68 -13.68 12.98 10.30
C ALA A 68 -12.61 13.89 10.90
N ALA A 69 -11.33 13.53 10.80
CA ALA A 69 -10.22 14.36 11.25
C ALA A 69 -9.94 15.56 10.33
N PHE A 70 -10.56 15.62 9.15
CA PHE A 70 -10.31 16.65 8.15
C PHE A 70 -11.57 17.45 7.85
N VAL A 71 -11.43 18.77 7.87
CA VAL A 71 -12.47 19.70 7.49
C VAL A 71 -11.95 20.65 6.41
N VAL A 72 -12.83 21.02 5.48
CA VAL A 72 -12.49 22.04 4.49
C VAL A 72 -12.17 23.35 5.22
N ASN A 73 -11.06 23.98 4.86
CA ASN A 73 -10.63 25.24 5.44
C ASN A 73 -11.62 26.37 5.07
N PRO A 74 -11.89 27.32 6.00
CA PRO A 74 -12.77 28.45 5.74
C PRO A 74 -12.35 29.24 4.50
N SER A 75 -13.34 29.82 3.83
CA SER A 75 -13.12 30.66 2.65
C SER A 75 -12.17 31.83 2.94
N GLY A 76 -11.13 32.00 2.13
CA GLY A 76 -10.10 33.03 2.27
C GLY A 76 -8.96 32.65 3.21
N THR A 77 -8.91 31.42 3.72
CA THR A 77 -7.85 30.93 4.61
C THR A 77 -7.08 29.79 3.96
N PHE A 78 -5.84 29.54 4.40
CA PHE A 78 -5.11 28.32 4.05
C PHE A 78 -5.33 27.23 5.10
N GLY A 79 -5.32 25.96 4.67
CA GLY A 79 -5.38 24.84 5.62
C GLY A 79 -4.10 24.64 6.43
N ASN A 80 -4.26 24.11 7.64
CA ASN A 80 -3.15 23.83 8.56
C ASN A 80 -2.47 22.46 8.33
N LEU A 81 -3.05 21.53 7.56
CA LEU A 81 -2.47 20.19 7.37
C LEU A 81 -1.18 20.23 6.55
N GLY A 82 -0.02 19.88 7.10
CA GLY A 82 1.26 19.92 6.38
C GLY A 82 1.29 19.13 5.05
N LYS A 83 2.03 19.63 4.06
CA LYS A 83 2.31 18.91 2.81
C LYS A 83 3.11 17.63 3.12
N GLY A 84 2.68 16.48 2.61
CA GLY A 84 3.35 15.20 2.84
C GLY A 84 3.30 14.71 4.30
N SER A 85 2.39 15.24 5.11
CA SER A 85 2.30 14.91 6.54
C SER A 85 1.70 13.53 6.83
N LEU A 86 0.91 12.99 5.89
CA LEU A 86 0.36 11.64 6.00
C LEU A 86 1.24 10.64 5.27
N ARG A 87 1.13 9.36 5.59
CA ARG A 87 1.89 8.28 4.95
C ARG A 87 1.01 7.08 4.63
N TYR A 88 1.36 6.41 3.54
CA TYR A 88 0.82 5.08 3.24
C TYR A 88 1.26 4.05 4.31
N PRO A 89 0.60 2.87 4.37
CA PRO A 89 1.13 1.74 5.11
C PRO A 89 2.55 1.38 4.64
N GLY A 90 3.40 0.95 5.58
CA GLY A 90 4.73 0.45 5.23
C GLY A 90 4.66 -0.92 4.54
N TYR A 91 5.60 -1.15 3.64
CA TYR A 91 5.79 -2.42 2.96
C TYR A 91 6.87 -3.25 3.66
N PHE A 92 6.61 -4.54 3.84
CA PHE A 92 7.61 -5.47 4.33
C PHE A 92 7.36 -6.85 3.76
N ASP A 93 8.37 -7.37 3.09
CA ASP A 93 8.34 -8.69 2.47
C ASP A 93 9.65 -9.45 2.71
N TRP A 94 9.52 -10.76 2.79
CA TRP A 94 10.65 -11.67 2.87
C TRP A 94 10.42 -12.83 1.91
N ASP A 95 11.19 -12.85 0.84
CA ASP A 95 11.24 -13.95 -0.12
C ASP A 95 12.41 -14.88 0.21
N MET A 96 12.19 -16.17 0.08
CA MET A 96 13.19 -17.20 0.34
C MET A 96 13.20 -18.26 -0.76
N GLY A 97 14.40 -18.72 -1.12
CA GLY A 97 14.63 -19.80 -2.06
C GLY A 97 15.56 -20.84 -1.44
N LEU A 98 15.19 -22.11 -1.56
CA LEU A 98 15.95 -23.26 -1.11
C LEU A 98 16.22 -24.19 -2.30
N GLY A 99 17.48 -24.35 -2.65
CA GLY A 99 17.97 -25.26 -3.67
C GLY A 99 18.66 -26.48 -3.07
N LYS A 100 18.48 -27.64 -3.70
CA LYS A 100 19.25 -28.85 -3.41
C LYS A 100 19.68 -29.54 -4.68
N ASN A 101 20.98 -29.67 -4.85
CA ASN A 101 21.60 -30.42 -5.92
C ASN A 101 21.92 -31.84 -5.43
N PHE A 102 21.33 -32.83 -6.10
CA PHE A 102 21.63 -34.24 -5.95
C PHE A 102 22.50 -34.68 -7.14
N LYS A 103 23.65 -35.28 -6.85
CA LYS A 103 24.47 -35.95 -7.86
C LYS A 103 24.25 -37.46 -7.70
N PHE A 104 23.65 -38.09 -8.70
CA PHE A 104 23.44 -39.54 -8.69
C PHE A 104 24.64 -40.25 -9.34
N THR A 105 25.11 -39.75 -10.47
CA THR A 105 26.32 -40.21 -11.17
C THR A 105 27.14 -39.02 -11.68
N GLU A 106 28.25 -39.27 -12.37
CA GLU A 106 29.05 -38.20 -13.01
C GLU A 106 28.31 -37.51 -14.15
N ARG A 107 27.34 -38.20 -14.76
CA ARG A 107 26.53 -37.68 -15.88
C ARG A 107 25.17 -37.20 -15.41
N VAL A 108 24.51 -37.91 -14.48
CA VAL A 108 23.13 -37.62 -14.09
C VAL A 108 23.06 -36.90 -12.73
N GLY A 109 22.41 -35.74 -12.74
CA GLY A 109 22.12 -34.92 -11.57
C GLY A 109 20.67 -34.46 -11.53
N LEU A 110 20.23 -34.04 -10.35
CA LEU A 110 18.89 -33.53 -10.10
C LEU A 110 18.96 -32.29 -9.23
N GLN A 111 18.28 -31.23 -9.65
CA GLN A 111 18.15 -30.00 -8.89
C GLN A 111 16.70 -29.84 -8.43
N PHE A 112 16.52 -29.83 -7.12
CA PHE A 112 15.27 -29.43 -6.47
C PHE A 112 15.36 -27.96 -6.08
N ARG A 113 14.29 -27.21 -6.32
CA ARG A 113 14.18 -25.80 -5.93
C ARG A 113 12.81 -25.54 -5.32
N ALA A 114 12.80 -24.90 -4.16
CA ALA A 114 11.60 -24.41 -3.49
C ALA A 114 11.72 -22.90 -3.31
N GLU A 115 10.72 -22.15 -3.73
CA GLU A 115 10.64 -20.70 -3.57
C GLU A 115 9.38 -20.34 -2.79
N PHE A 116 9.52 -19.44 -1.83
CA PHE A 116 8.43 -18.90 -1.02
C PHE A 116 8.51 -17.40 -1.07
N PHE A 117 7.45 -16.77 -1.56
CA PHE A 117 7.26 -15.32 -1.57
C PHE A 117 6.40 -14.92 -0.38
N ASN A 118 6.70 -13.78 0.25
CA ASN A 118 6.03 -13.34 1.47
C ASN A 118 5.98 -14.45 2.55
N VAL A 119 7.15 -14.93 2.97
CA VAL A 119 7.31 -16.08 3.89
C VAL A 119 6.58 -15.89 5.21
N PHE A 120 6.40 -14.66 5.68
CA PHE A 120 5.63 -14.38 6.90
C PHE A 120 4.13 -14.22 6.66
N ASN A 121 3.65 -14.25 5.41
CA ASN A 121 2.27 -13.95 5.02
C ASN A 121 1.78 -12.62 5.62
N ARG A 122 2.65 -11.60 5.59
CA ARG A 122 2.30 -10.26 6.05
C ARG A 122 1.41 -9.60 4.99
N VAL A 123 0.31 -9.00 5.42
CA VAL A 123 -0.55 -8.23 4.53
C VAL A 123 0.17 -6.94 4.16
N ASN A 124 0.55 -6.81 2.89
CA ASN A 124 1.09 -5.60 2.31
C ASN A 124 -0.01 -4.90 1.52
N PHE A 125 -0.41 -3.69 1.92
CA PHE A 125 -1.46 -2.96 1.23
C PHE A 125 -0.93 -2.29 -0.03
N ASP A 126 -1.76 -2.23 -1.06
CA ASP A 126 -1.44 -1.51 -2.29
C ASP A 126 -1.48 0.01 -2.03
N GLU A 127 -0.50 0.74 -2.57
CA GLU A 127 -0.44 2.20 -2.50
C GLU A 127 -1.64 2.88 -3.19
N CYS A 128 -2.40 2.16 -4.00
CA CYS A 128 -3.65 2.66 -4.58
C CYS A 128 -4.82 2.73 -3.59
N ALA A 129 -4.71 2.09 -2.42
CA ALA A 129 -5.88 1.73 -1.62
C ALA A 129 -6.64 2.92 -0.99
N ILE A 130 -6.00 4.08 -0.77
CA ILE A 130 -6.57 5.23 -0.03
C ILE A 130 -7.44 6.16 -0.92
N THR A 131 -7.34 6.06 -2.24
CA THR A 131 -7.96 7.03 -3.15
C THR A 131 -9.43 6.68 -3.40
N GLY A 132 -10.34 7.36 -2.69
CA GLY A 132 -11.80 7.29 -2.87
C GLY A 132 -12.32 7.91 -4.19
N GLY A 133 -11.70 7.60 -5.32
CA GLY A 133 -12.12 8.02 -6.66
C GLY A 133 -12.68 6.85 -7.44
N THR A 134 -13.87 7.00 -8.00
CA THR A 134 -14.46 6.08 -8.98
C THR A 134 -13.57 5.95 -10.21
N SER A 135 -12.62 5.02 -10.19
CA SER A 135 -12.30 4.14 -11.31
C SER A 135 -11.20 3.18 -10.87
N LEU A 136 -11.50 1.88 -10.87
CA LEU A 136 -10.50 0.80 -10.85
C LEU A 136 -9.65 0.77 -12.14
N THR A 137 -9.79 1.76 -13.01
CA THR A 137 -8.93 2.04 -14.15
C THR A 137 -8.50 3.51 -14.09
N GLY A 138 -7.29 3.77 -13.59
CA GLY A 138 -6.61 5.05 -13.83
C GLY A 138 -6.55 6.07 -12.68
N ALA A 139 -6.87 5.72 -11.43
CA ALA A 139 -6.33 6.49 -10.30
C ALA A 139 -4.80 6.35 -10.34
N SER A 140 -4.09 7.38 -10.79
CA SER A 140 -2.62 7.35 -10.86
C SER A 140 -2.07 7.36 -9.44
N CYS A 141 -1.77 6.17 -8.91
CA CYS A 141 -1.19 5.95 -7.59
C CYS A 141 0.23 6.50 -7.48
N ASN A 142 0.77 7.02 -8.59
CA ASN A 142 2.07 7.67 -8.69
C ASN A 142 2.06 9.12 -8.17
N ASN A 143 0.91 9.64 -7.75
CA ASN A 143 0.83 11.00 -7.21
C ASN A 143 0.78 11.00 -5.68
N ASN A 144 1.58 11.86 -5.06
CA ASN A 144 1.55 12.10 -3.60
C ASN A 144 0.31 12.91 -3.17
N PHE A 145 -0.67 13.14 -4.04
CA PHE A 145 -1.82 14.03 -3.78
C PHE A 145 -3.12 13.25 -3.77
N VAL A 146 -3.87 13.30 -2.68
CA VAL A 146 -5.17 12.64 -2.51
C VAL A 146 -6.22 13.68 -2.16
N LYS A 147 -7.38 13.66 -2.81
CA LYS A 147 -8.48 14.59 -2.53
C LYS A 147 -9.37 14.04 -1.42
N LEU A 148 -9.73 14.90 -0.47
CA LEU A 148 -10.75 14.64 0.53
C LEU A 148 -12.08 14.36 -0.18
N SER A 149 -12.74 13.27 0.18
CA SER A 149 -13.99 12.84 -0.43
C SER A 149 -14.94 12.39 0.67
N SER A 150 -16.18 12.89 0.62
CA SER A 150 -17.27 12.44 1.48
C SER A 150 -17.89 11.12 1.02
N LYS A 151 -17.47 10.59 -0.14
CA LYS A 151 -17.90 9.26 -0.62
C LYS A 151 -17.11 8.20 0.15
N GLY A 152 -17.81 7.21 0.73
CA GLY A 152 -17.37 6.24 1.77
C GLY A 152 -16.23 5.26 1.45
N ASN A 153 -15.19 5.74 0.78
CA ASN A 153 -13.97 5.01 0.45
C ASN A 153 -12.70 5.78 0.81
N PHE A 154 -12.78 7.07 1.13
CA PHE A 154 -11.61 7.83 1.55
C PHE A 154 -11.09 7.28 2.88
N GLY A 155 -9.79 6.98 2.92
CA GLY A 155 -9.10 6.55 4.13
C GLY A 155 -9.23 5.07 4.50
N ALA A 156 -9.91 4.27 3.68
CA ALA A 156 -10.01 2.83 3.84
C ALA A 156 -8.98 2.11 2.94
N LEU A 157 -8.35 1.05 3.44
CA LEU A 157 -7.50 0.16 2.64
C LEU A 157 -8.33 -1.04 2.18
N ARG A 158 -8.43 -1.24 0.86
CA ARG A 158 -9.30 -2.27 0.26
C ARG A 158 -8.55 -3.29 -0.60
N THR A 159 -7.36 -2.95 -1.07
CA THR A 159 -6.53 -3.80 -1.91
C THR A 159 -5.19 -4.09 -1.22
N ALA A 160 -4.71 -5.30 -1.41
CA ALA A 160 -3.44 -5.77 -0.89
C ALA A 160 -2.67 -6.49 -2.00
N LEU A 161 -1.36 -6.53 -1.87
CA LEU A 161 -0.45 -7.32 -2.69
C LEU A 161 -0.64 -8.81 -2.38
N ASP A 162 0.04 -9.62 -3.18
CA ASP A 162 -0.12 -11.07 -3.14
C ASP A 162 0.13 -11.65 -1.73
N PRO A 163 -0.69 -12.62 -1.32
CA PRO A 163 -0.44 -13.39 -0.10
C PRO A 163 0.79 -14.27 -0.30
N ARG A 164 1.14 -15.08 0.71
CA ARG A 164 2.22 -16.05 0.58
C ARG A 164 1.99 -16.98 -0.61
N ILE A 165 2.98 -17.06 -1.51
CA ILE A 165 2.99 -17.97 -2.66
C ILE A 165 4.18 -18.91 -2.51
N GLY A 166 3.95 -20.21 -2.65
CA GLY A 166 4.99 -21.23 -2.68
C GLY A 166 5.06 -21.87 -4.07
N GLN A 167 6.28 -22.07 -4.58
CA GLN A 167 6.52 -22.73 -5.85
C GLN A 167 7.63 -23.77 -5.70
N LEU A 168 7.46 -24.91 -6.39
CA LEU A 168 8.40 -26.02 -6.37
C LEU A 168 8.81 -26.35 -7.81
N GLY A 169 10.10 -26.61 -8.00
CA GLY A 169 10.70 -26.94 -9.28
C GLY A 169 11.65 -28.12 -9.17
N LEU A 170 11.67 -28.94 -10.22
CA LEU A 170 12.55 -30.09 -10.34
C LEU A 170 13.17 -30.10 -11.73
N LYS A 171 14.51 -30.18 -11.79
CA LYS A 171 15.27 -30.19 -13.03
C LYS A 171 16.22 -31.38 -13.06
N LEU A 172 16.10 -32.21 -14.08
CA LEU A 172 17.06 -33.28 -14.37
C LEU A 172 18.18 -32.72 -15.27
N THR A 173 19.42 -33.07 -14.97
CA THR A 173 20.61 -32.73 -15.77
C THR A 173 21.33 -34.02 -16.14
N PHE A 174 21.74 -34.17 -17.40
CA PHE A 174 22.41 -35.36 -17.94
C PHE A 174 23.51 -34.97 -18.93
#